data_AF-A0A2I0EZ53-F1
#
_entry.id   AF-A0A2I0EZ53-F1
#
_cell.length_a   1.000
_cell.length_b   1.000
_cell.length_c   1.000
_cell.angle_alpha   90.00
_cell.angle_beta   90.00
_cell.angle_gamma   90.00
#
_symmetry.space_group_name_H-M   'P 1'
#
loop_
_entity.id
_entity.type
_entity.pdbx_description
1 polymer ?
#
loop_
_entity_poly.entity_id
_entity_poly.type
_entity_poly.pdbx_seq_one_letter_code
_entity_poly.pdbx_strand_id
1 'polypeptide(L)' 'MILELFEKHEGRYGYRRIRLALQAIGLVINHKKVQRIMNELNLT' A
#
# COMPACT_ATOMS: atom_id res chain seq x y z
N MET A 1 -7.54 -0.76 4.45
CA MET A 1 -7.09 -0.43 3.07
C MET A 1 -5.64 -0.76 2.74
N ILE A 2 -4.61 -0.09 3.28
CA ILE A 2 -3.19 -0.43 2.95
C ILE A 2 -2.81 -1.79 3.52
N LEU A 3 -3.10 -2.03 4.80
CA LEU A 3 -2.88 -3.33 5.45
C LEU A 3 -3.68 -4.43 4.77
N GLU A 4 -4.97 -4.22 4.49
CA GLU A 4 -5.81 -5.17 3.75
C GLU A 4 -5.23 -5.52 2.37
N LEU A 5 -4.74 -4.53 1.61
CA LEU A 5 -4.09 -4.79 0.32
C LEU A 5 -2.79 -5.57 0.50
N PHE A 6 -2.02 -5.25 1.54
CA PHE A 6 -0.81 -5.97 1.88
C PHE A 6 -1.11 -7.43 2.22
N GLU A 7 -2.07 -7.70 3.11
CA GLU A 7 -2.51 -9.04 3.51
C GLU A 7 -3.16 -9.82 2.36
N LYS A 8 -4.03 -9.17 1.57
CA LYS A 8 -4.65 -9.75 0.38
C LYS A 8 -3.62 -10.24 -0.64
N HIS A 9 -2.47 -9.60 -0.68
CA HIS A 9 -1.34 -9.98 -1.54
C HIS A 9 -0.23 -10.71 -0.77
N GLU A 10 -0.55 -11.28 0.41
CA GLU A 10 0.34 -12.10 1.24
C GLU A 10 1.67 -11.41 1.59
N GLY A 11 1.63 -10.10 1.80
CA GLY A 11 2.81 -9.29 2.10
C GLY A 11 3.80 -9.11 0.94
N ARG A 12 3.48 -9.59 -0.26
CA ARG A 12 4.36 -9.46 -1.45
C ARG A 12 4.39 -8.04 -2.03
N TYR A 13 3.45 -7.20 -1.62
CA TYR A 13 3.26 -5.87 -2.18
C TYR A 13 3.95 -4.81 -1.31
N GLY A 14 5.10 -4.32 -1.77
CA GLY A 14 5.69 -3.08 -1.23
C GLY A 14 4.90 -1.82 -1.64
N TYR A 15 5.29 -0.67 -1.11
CA TYR A 15 4.56 0.61 -1.26
C TYR A 15 4.23 1.03 -2.70
N ARG A 16 5.08 0.67 -3.68
CA ARG A 16 4.82 0.96 -5.10
C ARG A 16 3.64 0.15 -5.63
N ARG A 17 3.55 -1.14 -5.29
CA ARG A 17 2.46 -2.04 -5.72
C ARG A 17 1.16 -1.71 -4.99
N ILE A 18 1.24 -1.39 -3.69
CA ILE A 18 0.10 -0.89 -2.93
C ILE A 18 -0.48 0.36 -3.61
N ARG A 19 0.34 1.35 -4.00
CA ARG A 19 -0.15 2.53 -4.73
C ARG A 19 -0.91 2.16 -6.01
N LEU A 20 -0.39 1.21 -6.80
CA LEU A 20 -1.05 0.80 -8.03
C LEU A 20 -2.40 0.15 -7.75
N ALA A 21 -2.47 -0.71 -6.73
CA ALA A 21 -3.73 -1.33 -6.33
C ALA A 21 -4.75 -0.31 -5.80
N LEU A 22 -4.29 0.68 -5.04
CA LEU A 22 -5.11 1.82 -4.60
C LEU A 22 -5.65 2.63 -5.80
N GLN A 23 -4.81 2.87 -6.81
CA GLN A 23 -5.22 3.59 -8.01
C GLN A 23 -6.26 2.79 -8.83
N ALA A 24 -6.11 1.46 -8.90
CA ALA A 24 -7.06 0.58 -9.60
C ALA A 24 -8.46 0.59 -8.96
N ILE A 25 -8.57 0.85 -7.66
CA ILE A 25 -9.86 1.00 -6.94
C ILE A 25 -10.33 2.46 -6.89
N GLY A 26 -9.71 3.37 -7.66
CA GLY A 26 -10.10 4.79 -7.74
C GLY A 26 -9.54 5.68 -6.63
N LEU A 27 -8.66 5.16 -5.76
CA LEU A 27 -8.04 5.90 -4.68
C LEU A 27 -6.65 6.41 -5.07
N VAL A 28 -6.60 7.70 -5.41
CA VAL A 28 -5.35 8.38 -5.77
C VAL A 28 -4.64 8.87 -4.51
N ILE A 29 -3.79 8.01 -3.94
CA ILE A 29 -2.92 8.35 -2.82
C ILE A 29 -1.47 8.50 -3.32
N ASN A 30 -0.78 9.55 -2.87
CA ASN A 30 0.63 9.76 -3.20
C ASN A 30 1.49 8.60 -2.65
N HIS A 31 2.43 8.11 -3.47
CA HIS A 31 3.37 7.04 -3.07
C HIS A 31 4.14 7.36 -1.78
N LYS A 32 4.47 8.64 -1.51
CA LYS A 32 5.13 9.05 -0.26
C LYS A 32 4.26 8.80 0.97
N LYS A 33 2.94 9.04 0.85
CA LYS A 33 1.99 8.80 1.93
C LYS A 33 1.79 7.30 2.16
N VAL A 34 1.72 6.52 1.08
CA VAL A 34 1.71 5.05 1.17
C VAL A 34 2.95 4.53 1.87
N GLN A 35 4.14 5.01 1.48
CA GLN A 35 5.41 4.61 2.09
C GLN A 35 5.45 4.97 3.58
N ARG A 36 5.06 6.19 3.95
CA ARG A 36 5.01 6.61 5.36
C ARG A 36 4.09 5.72 6.19
N ILE A 37 2.88 5.42 5.70
CA ILE A 37 1.93 4.57 6.41
C ILE A 37 2.47 3.13 6.53
N MET A 38 3.08 2.58 5.48
CA MET A 38 3.68 1.24 5.54
C MET A 38 4.84 1.18 6.54
N ASN A 39 5.67 2.22 6.62
CA ASN A 39 6.73 2.31 7.61
C ASN A 39 6.17 2.43 9.04
N GLU A 40 5.14 3.26 9.25
CA GLU A 40 4.46 3.41 10.55
C GLU A 40 3.81 2.08 11.00
N LEU A 41 3.41 1.22 10.05
CA LEU A 41 2.84 -0.10 10.30
C LEU A 41 3.89 -1.24 10.31
N ASN A 42 5.19 -0.95 10.14
CA ASN A 42 6.27 -1.94 10.06
C ASN A 42 6.05 -3.04 8.99
N LEU A 43 5.45 -2.72 7.85
CA LEU A 43 5.09 -3.69 6.81
C LEU A 43 6.20 -3.93 5.78
N THR A 44 7.12 -2.98 5.59
CA THR A 44 8.33 -3.08 4.73
C THR A 44 9.36 -2.05 5.13
#